data_AF-A0A078B184-F1
#
_entry.id   AF-A0A078B184-F1
#
_cell.length_a   1.000
_cell.length_b   1.000
_cell.length_c   1.000
_cell.angle_alpha   90.00
_cell.angle_beta   90.00
_cell.angle_gamma   90.00
#
_symmetry.space_group_name_H-M   'P 1'
#
loop_
_entity.id
_entity.type
_entity.pdbx_description
1 polymer ?
#
loop_
_entity_poly.entity_id
_entity_poly.type
_entity_poly.pdbx_seq_one_letter_code
_entity_poly.pdbx_strand_id
1 'polypeptide(L)'
;MQVSPESQVQNQESFLHKWDSTARRYFNHFEIHKQATREGLRRVFQNILTSFRDPIQYRHRLQDIDVLTYRQLLGDISHDEVHELHQVFCPYSTGYCFTKGLKDPASLFAWRSNQLAAAWLFGAGIGVYAKFVKKYNILWLAAGFIPMWALLLYNASRQPQQLLENSYKYLLAKRAATCEHEKNQARFNENEFTKTPEFSALQQALRERNITMYELENELLNKIASGELRA
;
A
#
# COMPACT_ATOMS: atom_id res chain seq x y z
N MET A 1 -29.58 22.53 -19.35
CA MET A 1 -28.13 22.70 -19.54
C MET A 1 -27.58 21.39 -20.09
N GLN A 2 -26.95 21.38 -21.26
CA GLN A 2 -26.24 20.20 -21.77
C GLN A 2 -24.94 20.07 -20.97
N VAL A 3 -24.88 19.06 -20.11
CA VAL A 3 -23.67 18.76 -19.32
C VAL A 3 -22.73 17.99 -20.23
N SER A 4 -21.56 18.55 -20.52
CA SER A 4 -20.50 17.81 -21.21
C SER A 4 -20.04 16.68 -20.29
N PRO A 5 -20.08 15.42 -20.73
CA PRO A 5 -19.60 14.29 -19.96
C PRO A 5 -18.07 14.24 -20.06
N GLU A 6 -17.40 15.25 -19.51
CA GLU A 6 -15.95 15.19 -19.43
C GLU A 6 -15.59 13.97 -18.57
N SER A 7 -14.97 12.98 -19.22
CA SER A 7 -14.53 11.76 -18.56
C SER A 7 -13.62 12.15 -17.40
N GLN A 8 -13.75 11.49 -16.24
CA GLN A 8 -12.84 11.74 -15.11
C GLN A 8 -11.37 11.55 -15.51
N VAL A 9 -11.09 10.76 -16.54
CA VAL A 9 -9.75 10.60 -17.13
C VAL A 9 -9.24 11.89 -17.80
N GLN A 10 -10.12 12.78 -18.26
CA GLN A 10 -9.76 14.06 -18.87
C GLN A 10 -9.60 15.19 -17.85
N ASN A 11 -10.23 15.07 -16.68
CA ASN A 11 -10.07 16.04 -15.60
C ASN A 11 -8.71 15.87 -14.90
N GLN A 12 -7.82 16.83 -15.12
CA GLN A 12 -6.45 16.82 -14.60
C GLN A 12 -6.37 16.85 -13.06
N GLU A 13 -7.39 17.38 -12.40
CA GLU A 13 -7.44 17.49 -10.95
C GLU A 13 -7.88 16.18 -10.28
N SER A 14 -8.57 15.30 -11.02
CA SER A 14 -9.11 14.04 -10.50
C SER A 14 -8.02 13.10 -10.01
N PHE A 15 -8.35 12.31 -8.98
CA PHE A 15 -7.43 11.29 -8.48
C PHE A 15 -7.14 10.23 -9.55
N LEU A 16 -8.16 9.84 -10.33
CA LEU A 16 -8.04 8.86 -11.40
C LEU A 16 -7.01 9.28 -12.47
N HIS A 17 -7.01 10.54 -12.91
CA HIS A 17 -6.03 11.03 -13.88
C HIS A 17 -4.60 11.04 -13.31
N LYS A 18 -4.42 11.46 -12.06
CA LYS A 18 -3.11 11.44 -11.38
C LYS A 18 -2.59 10.01 -11.22
N TRP A 19 -3.47 9.07 -10.89
CA TRP A 19 -3.11 7.66 -10.77
C TRP A 19 -2.76 7.05 -12.14
N ASP A 20 -3.60 7.24 -13.17
CA ASP A 20 -3.34 6.71 -14.51
C ASP A 20 -2.05 7.29 -15.13
N SER A 21 -1.81 8.59 -14.98
CA SER A 21 -0.57 9.22 -15.46
C SER A 21 0.68 8.69 -14.76
N THR A 22 0.64 8.46 -13.44
CA THR A 22 1.77 7.88 -12.70
C THR A 22 2.00 6.41 -13.05
N ALA A 23 0.95 5.62 -13.25
CA ALA A 23 1.07 4.23 -13.72
C ALA A 23 1.69 4.14 -15.12
N ARG A 24 1.28 5.03 -16.04
CA ARG A 24 1.80 5.07 -17.41
C ARG A 24 3.26 5.52 -17.50
N ARG A 25 3.70 6.43 -16.61
CA ARG A 25 5.06 7.00 -16.61
C ARG A 25 6.16 5.93 -16.62
N TYR A 26 5.94 4.81 -15.93
CA TYR A 26 6.92 3.74 -15.78
C TYR A 26 6.58 2.48 -16.57
N PHE A 27 5.63 2.53 -17.50
CA PHE A 27 5.15 1.38 -18.26
C PHE A 27 6.30 0.61 -18.91
N ASN A 28 7.14 1.30 -19.69
CA ASN A 28 8.27 0.68 -20.39
C ASN A 28 9.29 0.04 -19.43
N HIS A 29 9.56 0.70 -18.30
CA HIS A 29 10.46 0.16 -17.28
C HIS A 29 9.95 -1.19 -16.76
N PHE A 30 8.67 -1.26 -16.39
CA PHE A 30 8.08 -2.49 -15.87
C PHE A 30 7.93 -3.58 -16.95
N GLU A 31 7.57 -3.24 -18.19
CA GLU A 31 7.50 -4.23 -19.28
C GLU A 31 8.86 -4.90 -19.54
N ILE A 32 9.94 -4.12 -19.60
CA ILE A 32 11.29 -4.66 -19.80
C ILE A 32 11.66 -5.60 -18.64
N HIS A 33 11.42 -5.21 -17.39
CA HIS A 33 11.73 -6.04 -16.24
C HIS A 33 10.87 -7.31 -16.16
N LYS A 34 9.59 -7.25 -16.53
CA LYS A 34 8.72 -8.43 -16.64
C LYS A 34 9.20 -9.38 -17.73
N GLN A 35 9.56 -8.87 -18.90
CA GLN A 35 10.12 -9.68 -19.99
C GLN A 35 11.42 -10.36 -19.56
N ALA A 36 12.36 -9.62 -18.98
CA ALA A 36 13.61 -10.18 -18.46
C ALA A 36 13.37 -11.28 -17.41
N THR A 37 12.38 -11.09 -16.54
CA THR A 37 12.00 -12.09 -15.51
C THR A 37 11.39 -13.34 -16.15
N ARG A 38 10.51 -13.17 -17.14
CA ARG A 38 9.91 -14.28 -17.92
C ARG A 38 10.94 -15.06 -18.71
N GLU A 39 11.89 -14.39 -19.35
CA GLU A 39 13.01 -15.04 -20.05
C GLU A 39 13.91 -15.80 -19.07
N GLY A 40 14.20 -15.19 -17.91
CA GLY A 40 14.94 -15.85 -16.84
C GLY A 40 14.24 -17.13 -16.37
N LEU A 41 12.93 -17.10 -16.18
CA LEU A 41 12.11 -18.28 -15.87
C LEU A 41 12.18 -19.33 -16.97
N ARG A 42 12.00 -18.93 -18.24
CA ARG A 42 12.07 -19.84 -19.39
C ARG A 42 13.40 -20.57 -19.46
N ARG A 43 14.53 -19.87 -19.23
CA ARG A 43 15.87 -20.48 -19.20
C ARG A 43 16.02 -21.52 -18.10
N VAL A 44 15.43 -21.27 -16.91
CA VAL A 44 15.46 -22.23 -15.79
C VAL A 44 14.66 -23.49 -16.14
N PHE A 45 13.49 -23.34 -16.76
CA PHE A 45 12.66 -24.48 -17.20
C PHE A 45 13.32 -25.30 -18.31
N GLN A 46 14.07 -24.67 -19.22
CA GLN A 46 14.73 -25.35 -20.34
C GLN A 46 16.01 -26.11 -19.93
N ASN A 47 16.64 -25.72 -18.82
CA ASN A 47 17.87 -26.37 -18.38
C ASN A 47 17.55 -27.61 -17.53
N ILE A 48 17.85 -28.80 -18.07
CA ILE A 48 17.61 -30.11 -17.46
C ILE A 48 18.26 -30.23 -16.06
N LEU A 49 19.39 -29.56 -15.82
CA LEU A 49 20.08 -29.61 -14.53
C LEU A 49 19.42 -28.72 -13.47
N THR A 50 18.62 -27.74 -13.88
CA THR A 50 17.89 -26.84 -12.97
C THR A 50 16.39 -27.11 -12.94
N SER A 51 15.85 -27.84 -13.91
CA SER A 51 14.41 -28.15 -14.02
C SER A 51 13.91 -28.97 -12.83
N PHE A 52 14.76 -29.82 -12.25
CA PHE A 52 14.47 -30.61 -11.04
C PHE A 52 14.56 -29.81 -9.73
N ARG A 53 14.89 -28.51 -9.76
CA ARG A 53 14.94 -27.69 -8.54
C ARG A 53 13.57 -27.50 -7.91
N ASP A 54 13.61 -27.28 -6.60
CA ASP A 54 12.49 -27.15 -5.68
C ASP A 54 11.35 -26.23 -6.21
N PRO A 55 10.07 -26.71 -6.24
CA PRO A 55 8.89 -25.92 -6.62
C PRO A 55 8.81 -24.54 -5.95
N ILE A 56 9.34 -24.42 -4.74
CA ILE A 56 9.38 -23.19 -3.96
C ILE A 56 10.17 -22.08 -4.69
N GLN A 57 11.26 -22.42 -5.39
CA GLN A 57 12.06 -21.43 -6.12
C GLN A 57 11.32 -20.85 -7.33
N TYR A 58 10.48 -21.65 -7.98
CA TYR A 58 9.63 -21.18 -9.09
C TYR A 58 8.54 -20.25 -8.58
N ARG A 59 7.93 -20.57 -7.43
CA ARG A 59 6.92 -19.72 -6.79
C ARG A 59 7.46 -18.31 -6.53
N HIS A 60 8.65 -18.19 -5.93
CA HIS A 60 9.26 -16.87 -5.66
C HIS A 60 9.44 -16.02 -6.93
N ARG A 61 9.88 -16.65 -8.03
CA ARG A 61 10.09 -15.94 -9.31
C ARG A 61 8.77 -15.55 -9.99
N LEU A 62 7.71 -16.33 -9.81
CA LEU A 62 6.38 -15.95 -10.27
C LEU A 62 5.83 -14.77 -9.45
N GLN A 63 6.01 -14.82 -8.13
CA GLN A 63 5.65 -13.70 -7.25
C GLN A 63 6.39 -12.41 -7.63
N ASP A 64 7.64 -12.48 -8.09
CA ASP A 64 8.36 -11.30 -8.58
C ASP A 64 7.67 -10.67 -9.80
N ILE A 65 7.11 -11.48 -10.72
CA ILE A 65 6.32 -10.97 -11.86
C ILE A 65 5.04 -10.30 -11.38
N ASP A 66 4.34 -10.91 -10.41
CA ASP A 66 3.11 -10.35 -9.85
C ASP A 66 3.40 -9.03 -9.14
N VAL A 67 4.46 -8.96 -8.33
CA VAL A 67 4.91 -7.73 -7.67
C VAL A 67 5.25 -6.64 -8.70
N LEU A 68 5.96 -6.97 -9.80
CA LEU A 68 6.22 -6.00 -10.87
C LEU A 68 4.92 -5.51 -11.52
N THR A 69 3.95 -6.40 -11.71
CA THR A 69 2.64 -6.07 -12.28
C THR A 69 1.86 -5.16 -11.35
N TYR A 70 1.82 -5.44 -10.06
CA TYR A 70 1.16 -4.57 -9.09
C TYR A 70 1.83 -3.20 -9.00
N ARG A 71 3.17 -3.16 -9.00
CA ARG A 71 3.91 -1.89 -9.02
C ARG A 71 3.64 -1.07 -10.28
N GLN A 72 3.50 -1.71 -11.43
CA GLN A 72 3.13 -1.04 -12.68
C GLN A 72 1.72 -0.44 -12.60
N LEU A 73 0.74 -1.21 -12.12
CA LEU A 73 -0.63 -0.73 -11.95
C LEU A 73 -0.73 0.40 -10.93
N LEU A 74 0.12 0.36 -9.91
CA LEU A 74 0.09 1.33 -8.82
C LEU A 74 0.90 2.58 -9.16
N GLY A 75 1.97 2.51 -9.95
CA GLY A 75 2.80 3.68 -10.23
C GLY A 75 3.56 4.15 -8.99
N ASP A 76 3.58 5.47 -8.76
CA ASP A 76 4.31 6.06 -7.63
C ASP A 76 3.55 5.92 -6.31
N ILE A 77 4.26 5.46 -5.27
CA ILE A 77 3.74 5.32 -3.90
C ILE A 77 4.04 6.60 -3.10
N SER A 78 3.04 7.17 -2.42
CA SER A 78 3.22 8.35 -1.57
C SER A 78 3.76 7.98 -0.18
N HIS A 79 4.27 8.97 0.57
CA HIS A 79 4.72 8.72 1.95
C HIS A 79 3.53 8.41 2.87
N ASP A 80 2.37 9.02 2.61
CA ASP A 80 1.14 8.79 3.36
C ASP A 80 0.64 7.34 3.19
N GLU A 81 0.75 6.79 1.98
CA GLU A 81 0.43 5.38 1.71
C GLU A 81 1.38 4.43 2.45
N VAL A 82 2.66 4.78 2.57
CA VAL A 82 3.62 3.98 3.37
C VAL A 82 3.29 4.07 4.87
N HIS A 83 2.88 5.25 5.34
CA HIS A 83 2.46 5.43 6.73
C HIS A 83 1.18 4.63 7.05
N GLU A 84 0.22 4.61 6.14
CA GLU A 84 -0.99 3.78 6.28
C GLU A 84 -0.65 2.29 6.26
N LEU A 85 0.24 1.85 5.36
CA LEU A 85 0.68 0.45 5.34
C LEU A 85 1.28 0.02 6.68
N HIS A 86 2.01 0.90 7.36
CA HIS A 86 2.45 0.66 8.73
C HIS A 86 1.28 0.45 9.69
N GLN A 87 0.24 1.28 9.63
CA GLN A 87 -0.90 1.17 10.54
C GLN A 87 -1.69 -0.13 10.31
N VAL A 88 -1.84 -0.54 9.05
CA VAL A 88 -2.66 -1.70 8.67
C VAL A 88 -1.92 -3.02 8.83
N PHE A 89 -0.68 -3.08 8.35
CA PHE A 89 0.10 -4.33 8.29
C PHE A 89 1.12 -4.46 9.43
N CYS A 90 1.38 -3.40 10.19
CA CYS A 90 2.25 -3.45 11.36
C CYS A 90 1.52 -3.10 12.67
N PRO A 91 0.47 -3.84 13.07
CA PRO A 91 0.11 -3.84 14.48
C PRO A 91 1.33 -4.33 15.27
N TYR A 92 1.50 -3.82 16.50
CA TYR A 92 2.70 -3.91 17.34
C TYR A 92 3.40 -5.29 17.46
N SER A 93 2.76 -6.38 17.02
CA SER A 93 3.25 -7.77 17.07
C SER A 93 3.96 -8.29 15.82
N THR A 94 3.82 -7.67 14.64
CA THR A 94 4.37 -8.24 13.39
C THR A 94 5.88 -8.05 13.24
N GLY A 95 6.45 -7.06 13.93
CA GLY A 95 7.88 -6.79 13.92
C GLY A 95 8.43 -6.30 12.57
N TYR A 96 7.58 -5.76 11.69
CA TYR A 96 7.98 -5.14 10.43
C TYR A 96 7.85 -3.61 10.47
N CYS A 97 8.64 -2.91 9.66
CA CYS A 97 8.43 -1.52 9.30
C CYS A 97 8.61 -1.30 7.80
N PHE A 98 7.74 -0.48 7.19
CA PHE A 98 7.73 -0.21 5.76
C PHE A 98 8.48 1.08 5.42
N THR A 99 9.27 1.06 4.36
CA THR A 99 9.90 2.27 3.81
C THR A 99 9.78 2.32 2.30
N LYS A 100 9.71 3.53 1.75
CA LYS A 100 9.82 3.78 0.32
C LYS A 100 11.28 3.74 -0.12
N GLY A 101 11.56 3.06 -1.22
CA GLY A 101 12.87 3.10 -1.88
C GLY A 101 13.16 4.47 -2.47
N LEU A 102 14.44 4.85 -2.49
CA LEU A 102 14.89 6.16 -2.98
C LEU A 102 14.91 6.29 -4.51
N LYS A 103 14.91 5.16 -5.23
CA LYS A 103 15.00 5.14 -6.71
C LYS A 103 13.63 4.95 -7.31
N ASP A 104 13.29 5.81 -8.27
CA ASP A 104 12.06 5.67 -9.05
C ASP A 104 12.19 4.58 -10.13
N PRO A 105 11.11 3.82 -10.41
CA PRO A 105 9.87 3.77 -9.65
C PRO A 105 10.11 3.16 -8.26
N ALA A 106 9.60 3.83 -7.22
CA ALA A 106 9.91 3.44 -5.86
C ALA A 106 9.41 2.02 -5.53
N SER A 107 10.25 1.26 -4.84
CA SER A 107 9.90 -0.04 -4.27
C SER A 107 9.49 0.12 -2.82
N LEU A 108 8.61 -0.76 -2.36
CA LEU A 108 8.29 -0.87 -0.95
C LEU A 108 9.28 -1.86 -0.32
N PHE A 109 9.89 -1.47 0.80
CA PHE A 109 10.72 -2.36 1.61
C PHE A 109 10.04 -2.60 2.94
N ALA A 110 10.03 -3.84 3.39
CA ALA A 110 9.63 -4.26 4.72
C ALA A 110 10.88 -4.70 5.49
N TRP A 111 11.16 -4.02 6.58
CA TRP A 111 12.31 -4.28 7.44
C TRP A 111 11.86 -4.94 8.73
N ARG A 112 12.63 -5.90 9.23
CA ARG A 112 12.36 -6.54 10.52
C ARG A 112 12.76 -5.58 11.67
N SER A 113 11.85 -4.70 12.06
CA SER A 113 12.07 -3.61 13.00
C SER A 113 12.61 -4.10 14.35
N ASN A 114 12.08 -5.20 14.89
CA ASN A 114 12.53 -5.77 16.16
C ASN A 114 13.99 -6.25 16.10
N GLN A 115 14.37 -6.92 15.02
CA GLN A 115 15.74 -7.41 14.84
C GLN A 115 16.71 -6.27 14.59
N LEU A 116 16.29 -5.26 13.82
CA LEU A 116 17.07 -4.05 13.61
C LEU A 116 17.26 -3.28 14.91
N ALA A 117 16.20 -3.09 15.70
CA ALA A 117 16.27 -2.42 16.99
C ALA A 117 17.20 -3.15 17.96
N ALA A 118 17.11 -4.48 18.03
CA ALA A 118 18.01 -5.30 18.84
C ALA A 118 19.47 -5.17 18.40
N ALA A 119 19.75 -5.23 17.09
CA ALA A 119 21.09 -5.03 16.55
C ALA A 119 21.62 -3.61 16.81
N TRP A 120 20.74 -2.61 16.76
CA TRP A 120 21.06 -1.22 17.06
C TRP A 120 21.41 -1.03 18.55
N LEU A 121 20.60 -1.58 19.47
CA LEU A 121 20.87 -1.55 20.91
C LEU A 121 22.16 -2.27 21.26
N PHE A 122 22.42 -3.42 20.64
CA PHE A 122 23.66 -4.16 20.83
C PHE A 122 24.88 -3.37 20.33
N GLY A 123 24.80 -2.79 19.13
CA GLY A 123 25.87 -1.96 18.56
C GLY A 123 26.13 -0.69 19.37
N ALA A 124 25.06 -0.03 19.84
CA ALA A 124 25.17 1.11 20.74
C ALA A 124 25.83 0.73 22.08
N GLY A 125 25.47 -0.41 22.66
CA GLY A 125 26.08 -0.93 23.89
C GLY A 125 27.58 -1.18 23.75
N ILE A 126 28.00 -1.82 22.65
CA ILE A 126 29.42 -2.00 22.33
C ILE A 126 30.10 -0.64 22.15
N GLY A 127 29.45 0.30 21.46
CA GLY A 127 30.01 1.62 21.22
C GLY A 127 30.27 2.40 22.52
N VAL A 128 29.33 2.35 23.46
CA VAL A 128 29.49 2.95 24.80
C VAL A 128 30.63 2.27 25.56
N TYR A 129 30.69 0.94 25.56
CA TYR A 129 31.78 0.20 26.21
C TYR A 129 33.16 0.57 25.63
N ALA A 130 33.28 0.63 24.30
CA ALA A 130 34.51 1.01 23.61
C ALA A 130 34.97 2.43 23.98
N LYS A 131 34.04 3.38 24.11
CA LYS A 131 34.34 4.74 24.55
C LYS A 131 34.99 4.78 25.94
N PHE A 132 34.44 4.05 26.91
CA PHE A 132 34.93 4.08 28.29
C PHE A 132 36.16 3.20 28.55
N VAL A 133 36.26 2.03 27.92
CA VAL A 133 37.35 1.06 28.19
C VAL A 133 38.52 1.20 27.23
N LYS A 134 38.25 1.52 25.95
CA LYS A 134 39.27 1.56 24.88
C LYS A 134 39.64 2.98 24.44
N LYS A 135 39.30 4.01 25.24
CA LYS A 135 39.67 5.43 25.02
C LYS A 135 39.38 5.91 23.59
N TYR A 136 38.12 5.82 23.16
CA TYR A 136 37.65 6.37 21.87
C TYR A 136 38.33 5.80 20.62
N ASN A 137 38.65 4.51 20.59
CA ASN A 137 39.09 3.89 19.35
C ASN A 137 37.91 3.79 18.35
N ILE A 138 37.94 4.62 17.30
CA ILE A 138 36.93 4.70 16.23
C ILE A 138 36.68 3.34 15.57
N LEU A 139 37.71 2.50 15.48
CA LEU A 139 37.59 1.16 14.89
C LEU A 139 36.63 0.27 15.70
N TRP A 140 36.62 0.39 17.03
CA TRP A 140 35.70 -0.36 17.90
C TRP A 140 34.29 0.21 17.86
N LEU A 141 34.14 1.53 17.69
CA LEU A 141 32.83 2.14 17.45
C LEU A 141 32.23 1.63 16.14
N ALA A 142 32.99 1.63 15.04
CA ALA A 142 32.53 1.12 13.76
C ALA A 142 32.25 -0.39 13.78
N ALA A 143 33.12 -1.18 14.43
CA ALA A 143 32.96 -2.63 14.53
C ALA A 143 31.66 -3.04 15.24
N GLY A 144 31.24 -2.27 16.25
CA GLY A 144 29.97 -2.50 16.96
C GLY A 144 28.73 -2.44 16.06
N PHE A 145 28.78 -1.70 14.94
CA PHE A 145 27.67 -1.58 14.00
C PHE A 145 27.71 -2.57 12.84
N ILE A 146 28.76 -3.40 12.70
CA ILE A 146 28.84 -4.42 11.63
C ILE A 146 27.61 -5.35 11.62
N PRO A 147 27.11 -5.87 12.76
CA PRO A 147 25.92 -6.72 12.78
C PRO A 147 24.68 -6.00 12.22
N MET A 148 24.53 -4.70 12.48
CA MET A 148 23.43 -3.91 11.95
C MET A 148 23.50 -3.80 10.42
N TRP A 149 24.67 -3.46 9.86
CA TRP A 149 24.86 -3.39 8.41
C TRP A 149 24.63 -4.73 7.72
N ALA A 150 25.14 -5.82 8.31
CA ALA A 150 24.89 -7.16 7.83
C ALA A 150 23.40 -7.51 7.84
N LEU A 151 22.67 -7.17 8.90
CA LEU A 151 21.23 -7.38 8.99
C LEU A 151 20.45 -6.52 7.99
N LEU A 152 20.86 -5.28 7.74
CA LEU A 152 20.27 -4.42 6.71
C LEU A 152 20.45 -5.02 5.32
N LEU A 153 21.66 -5.45 4.96
CA LEU A 153 21.93 -6.10 3.67
C LEU A 153 21.16 -7.43 3.53
N TYR A 154 21.09 -8.20 4.61
CA TYR A 154 20.32 -9.44 4.65
C TYR A 154 18.83 -9.17 4.43
N ASN A 155 18.23 -8.21 5.13
CA ASN A 155 16.82 -7.85 4.94
C ASN A 155 16.58 -7.26 3.55
N ALA A 156 17.47 -6.41 3.04
CA ALA A 156 17.35 -5.83 1.70
C ALA A 156 17.33 -6.90 0.60
N SER A 157 18.14 -7.95 0.76
CA SER A 157 18.19 -9.08 -0.19
C SER A 157 17.08 -10.13 0.04
N ARG A 158 16.51 -10.21 1.25
CA ARG A 158 15.47 -11.18 1.62
C ARG A 158 14.22 -10.50 2.15
N GLN A 159 13.57 -9.77 1.26
CA GLN A 159 12.29 -9.13 1.53
C GLN A 159 11.17 -10.17 1.71
N PRO A 160 10.20 -9.94 2.63
CA PRO A 160 9.04 -10.81 2.80
C PRO A 160 8.07 -10.61 1.62
N GLN A 161 8.31 -11.31 0.51
CA GLN A 161 7.57 -11.13 -0.76
C GLN A 161 6.05 -11.20 -0.59
N GLN A 162 5.52 -12.17 0.17
CA GLN A 162 4.08 -12.30 0.40
C GLN A 162 3.48 -11.10 1.14
N LEU A 163 4.22 -10.54 2.12
CA LEU A 163 3.78 -9.34 2.82
C LEU A 163 3.74 -8.15 1.88
N LEU A 164 4.80 -7.96 1.08
CA LEU A 164 4.86 -6.90 0.07
C LEU A 164 3.75 -7.03 -0.97
N GLU A 165 3.50 -8.23 -1.47
CA GLU A 165 2.41 -8.53 -2.41
C GLU A 165 1.05 -8.14 -1.84
N ASN A 166 0.77 -8.50 -0.58
CA ASN A 166 -0.46 -8.12 0.11
C ASN A 166 -0.56 -6.59 0.29
N SER A 167 0.54 -5.92 0.63
CA SER A 167 0.59 -4.46 0.75
C SER A 167 0.29 -3.78 -0.58
N TYR A 168 0.83 -4.27 -1.70
CA TYR A 168 0.53 -3.75 -3.03
C TYR A 168 -0.93 -3.95 -3.41
N LYS A 169 -1.50 -5.14 -3.17
CA LYS A 169 -2.92 -5.42 -3.41
C LYS A 169 -3.83 -4.51 -2.58
N TYR A 170 -3.49 -4.29 -1.32
CA TYR A 170 -4.24 -3.40 -0.44
C TYR A 170 -4.24 -1.96 -0.97
N LEU A 171 -3.07 -1.42 -1.33
CA LEU A 171 -3.00 -0.07 -1.88
C LEU A 171 -3.78 0.06 -3.20
N LEU A 172 -3.68 -0.92 -4.10
CA LEU A 172 -4.47 -0.94 -5.34
C LEU A 172 -5.98 -0.93 -5.05
N ALA A 173 -6.43 -1.77 -4.12
CA ALA A 173 -7.84 -1.82 -3.72
C ALA A 173 -8.29 -0.48 -3.11
N LYS A 174 -7.45 0.14 -2.28
CA LYS A 174 -7.74 1.47 -1.72
C LYS A 174 -7.89 2.52 -2.80
N ARG A 175 -6.97 2.58 -3.77
CA ARG A 175 -7.04 3.55 -4.88
C ARG A 175 -8.28 3.34 -5.75
N ALA A 176 -8.64 2.09 -6.02
CA ALA A 176 -9.86 1.77 -6.73
C ALA A 176 -11.10 2.25 -5.96
N ALA A 177 -11.14 2.02 -4.64
CA ALA A 177 -12.22 2.50 -3.77
C ALA A 177 -12.28 4.03 -3.71
N THR A 178 -11.13 4.74 -3.70
CA THR A 178 -11.09 6.20 -3.79
C THR A 178 -11.69 6.70 -5.10
N CYS A 179 -11.34 6.08 -6.24
CA CYS A 179 -11.92 6.44 -7.54
C CYS A 179 -13.44 6.22 -7.57
N GLU A 180 -13.90 5.09 -7.01
CA GLU A 180 -15.33 4.77 -6.93
C GLU A 180 -16.07 5.76 -6.03
N HIS A 181 -15.47 6.14 -4.89
CA HIS A 181 -16.02 7.14 -3.99
C HIS A 181 -16.16 8.51 -4.68
N GLU A 182 -15.13 8.99 -5.37
CA GLU A 182 -15.19 10.25 -6.14
C GLU A 182 -16.29 10.21 -7.21
N LYS A 183 -16.40 9.09 -7.94
CA LYS A 183 -17.44 8.89 -8.94
C LYS A 183 -18.84 8.90 -8.32
N ASN A 184 -19.03 8.23 -7.19
CA ASN A 184 -20.32 8.20 -6.49
C ASN A 184 -20.67 9.58 -5.90
N GLN A 185 -19.68 10.31 -5.39
CA GLN A 185 -19.84 11.68 -4.90
C GLN A 185 -20.22 12.64 -6.02
N ALA A 186 -19.59 12.53 -7.19
CA ALA A 186 -19.95 13.33 -8.37
C ALA A 186 -21.39 13.06 -8.80
N ARG A 187 -21.78 11.79 -8.93
CA ARG A 187 -23.17 11.38 -9.25
C ARG A 187 -24.18 11.89 -8.21
N PHE A 188 -23.80 11.87 -6.95
CA PHE A 188 -24.64 12.38 -5.87
C PHE A 188 -24.87 13.89 -5.98
N ASN A 189 -23.83 14.66 -6.30
CA ASN A 189 -23.92 16.11 -6.49
C ASN A 189 -24.68 16.51 -7.77
N GLU A 190 -24.70 15.63 -8.78
CA GLU A 190 -25.45 15.82 -10.02
C GLU A 190 -26.97 15.62 -9.83
N ASN A 191 -27.37 14.78 -8.88
CA ASN A 191 -28.78 14.46 -8.63
C ASN A 191 -29.58 15.71 -8.25
N GLU A 192 -30.71 15.96 -8.94
CA GLU A 192 -31.55 17.13 -8.65
C GLU A 192 -32.15 17.08 -7.24
N PHE A 193 -32.40 15.86 -6.72
CA PHE A 193 -32.91 15.68 -5.36
C PHE A 193 -31.95 16.23 -4.30
N THR A 194 -30.63 16.16 -4.51
CA THR A 194 -29.66 16.64 -3.50
C THR A 194 -29.61 18.17 -3.42
N LYS A 195 -30.27 18.86 -4.34
CA LYS A 195 -30.41 20.32 -4.38
C LYS A 195 -31.73 20.81 -3.79
N THR A 196 -32.65 19.91 -3.43
CA THR A 196 -33.95 20.30 -2.87
C THR A 196 -33.82 20.73 -1.40
N PRO A 197 -34.70 21.62 -0.92
CA PRO A 197 -34.75 22.00 0.49
C PRO A 197 -35.14 20.84 1.41
N GLU A 198 -35.85 19.84 0.87
CA GLU A 198 -36.23 18.62 1.60
C GLU A 198 -34.99 17.78 1.93
N PHE A 199 -34.06 17.65 0.98
CA PHE A 199 -32.83 16.93 1.18
C PHE A 199 -31.92 17.61 2.22
N SER A 200 -31.82 18.94 2.19
CA SER A 200 -31.03 19.68 3.18
C SER A 200 -31.65 19.59 4.58
N ALA A 201 -32.98 19.65 4.69
CA ALA A 201 -33.69 19.43 5.95
C ALA A 201 -33.46 18.02 6.50
N LEU A 202 -33.50 16.99 5.64
CA LEU A 202 -33.19 15.61 6.01
C LEU A 202 -31.74 15.48 6.51
N GLN A 203 -30.77 16.06 5.78
CA GLN A 203 -29.36 16.01 6.15
C GLN A 203 -29.11 16.70 7.49
N GLN A 204 -29.79 17.81 7.76
CA GLN A 204 -29.71 18.51 9.03
C GLN A 204 -30.32 17.66 10.17
N ALA A 205 -31.49 17.07 9.95
CA ALA A 205 -32.13 16.21 10.94
C ALA A 205 -31.29 14.97 11.29
N LEU A 206 -30.63 14.36 10.31
CA LEU A 206 -29.70 13.24 10.52
C LEU A 206 -28.49 13.67 11.38
N ARG A 207 -27.92 14.85 11.11
CA ARG A 207 -26.80 15.41 11.89
C ARG A 207 -27.19 15.75 13.31
N GLU A 208 -28.37 16.37 13.50
CA GLU A 208 -28.89 16.71 14.84
C GLU A 208 -29.14 15.46 15.68
N ARG A 209 -29.57 14.36 15.05
CA ARG A 209 -29.79 13.08 15.71
C ARG A 209 -28.55 12.21 15.83
N ASN A 210 -27.44 12.59 15.18
CA ASN A 210 -26.21 11.81 15.09
C ASN A 210 -26.45 10.34 14.63
N ILE A 211 -27.36 10.16 13.68
CA ILE A 211 -27.70 8.86 13.09
C ILE A 211 -27.31 8.83 11.61
N THR A 212 -26.99 7.63 11.14
CA THR A 212 -26.70 7.37 9.72
C THR A 212 -27.98 7.20 8.91
N MET A 213 -27.90 7.34 7.58
CA MET A 213 -29.01 7.03 6.67
C MET A 213 -29.52 5.60 6.85
N TYR A 214 -28.62 4.63 7.07
CA TYR A 214 -28.99 3.22 7.29
C TYR A 214 -29.76 3.01 8.60
N GLU A 215 -29.39 3.74 9.65
CA GLU A 215 -30.11 3.70 10.93
C GLU A 215 -31.51 4.32 10.81
N LEU A 216 -31.64 5.43 10.08
CA LEU A 216 -32.94 6.03 9.78
C LEU A 216 -33.82 5.08 8.94
N GLU A 217 -33.25 4.42 7.94
CA GLU A 217 -33.96 3.43 7.12
C GLU A 217 -34.47 2.26 7.97
N ASN A 218 -33.62 1.71 8.85
CA ASN A 218 -34.03 0.68 9.81
C ASN A 218 -35.13 1.17 10.75
N GLU A 219 -35.06 2.39 11.25
CA GLU A 219 -36.09 2.97 12.12
C GLU A 219 -37.43 3.08 11.37
N LEU A 220 -37.41 3.54 10.11
CA LEU A 220 -38.60 3.62 9.27
C LEU A 220 -39.19 2.24 8.98
N LEU A 221 -38.36 1.26 8.63
CA LEU A 221 -38.79 -0.12 8.40
C LEU A 221 -39.44 -0.72 9.66
N ASN A 222 -38.87 -0.47 10.83
CA ASN A 222 -39.43 -0.92 12.10
C ASN A 222 -40.79 -0.27 12.41
N LYS A 223 -40.94 1.04 12.15
CA LYS A 223 -42.21 1.75 12.35
C LYS A 223 -43.31 1.36 11.35
N ILE A 224 -42.92 1.01 10.13
CA ILE A 224 -43.84 0.42 9.14
C ILE A 224 -44.27 -0.97 9.62
N ALA A 225 -43.34 -1.79 10.07
CA ALA A 225 -43.62 -3.15 10.57
C ALA A 225 -44.48 -3.16 11.84
N SER A 226 -44.33 -2.17 12.73
CA SER A 226 -45.16 -2.01 13.93
C SER A 226 -46.54 -1.38 13.65
N GLY A 227 -46.78 -0.90 12.43
CA GLY A 227 -48.04 -0.26 12.03
C GLY A 227 -48.22 1.17 12.53
N GLU A 228 -47.18 1.78 13.09
CA GLU A 228 -47.16 3.18 13.54
C GLU A 228 -47.12 4.17 12.36
N LEU A 229 -46.51 3.76 11.24
CA LEU A 229 -46.54 4.46 9.97
C LEU A 229 -47.50 3.73 9.02
N ARG A 230 -48.75 4.20 8.94
CA ARG A 230 -49.68 3.77 7.89
C ARG A 230 -49.35 4.52 6.60
N ALA A 231 -49.04 3.76 5.54
CA ALA A 231 -48.85 4.28 4.18
C ALA A 231 -50.09 5.01 3.67
#